data_AF-A0A8X6WVQ6-F1
#
_entry.id   AF-A0A8X6WVQ6-F1
#
_cell.length_a   1.000
_cell.length_b   1.000
_cell.length_c   1.000
_cell.angle_alpha   90.00
_cell.angle_beta   90.00
_cell.angle_gamma   90.00
#
_symmetry.space_group_name_H-M   'P 1'
#
loop_
_entity.id
_entity.type
_entity.pdbx_description
1 polymer ?
#
loop_
_entity_poly.entity_id
_entity_poly.type
_entity_poly.pdbx_seq_one_letter_code
_entity_poly.pdbx_strand_id
1 'polypeptide(L)'
;MLKTMKWAAIIGVVADVTCLGAGYYVYQQMKNSSDFRYKIYKYDERMVDVYYRANEKYGNGSAREEDYKKWGISEIKSFDSLRIMGF
;
A
#
# COMPACT_ATOMS: atom_id res chain seq x y z
N MET A 1 -5.26 26.13 27.58
CA MET A 1 -5.39 24.65 27.53
C MET A 1 -6.50 24.17 26.58
N LEU A 2 -7.77 24.58 26.73
CA LEU A 2 -8.85 24.04 25.88
C LEU A 2 -8.71 24.36 24.37
N LYS A 3 -8.24 25.57 24.01
CA LYS A 3 -8.01 25.96 22.60
C LYS A 3 -6.91 25.13 21.93
N THR A 4 -5.80 24.88 22.61
CA THR A 4 -4.68 24.10 22.08
C THR A 4 -5.04 22.62 21.88
N MET A 5 -5.87 22.05 22.75
CA MET A 5 -6.40 20.68 22.57
C MET A 5 -7.36 20.56 21.37
N LYS A 6 -8.19 21.58 21.09
CA LYS A 6 -9.06 21.60 19.91
C LYS A 6 -8.26 21.64 18.61
N TRP A 7 -7.21 22.45 18.56
CA TRP A 7 -6.32 22.50 17.39
C TRP A 7 -5.54 21.19 17.21
N ALA A 8 -5.04 20.58 18.28
CA ALA A 8 -4.40 19.28 18.21
C ALA A 8 -5.34 18.18 17.68
N ALA A 9 -6.60 18.18 18.11
CA ALA A 9 -7.61 17.23 17.61
C ALA A 9 -7.91 17.46 16.12
N ILE A 10 -8.06 18.71 15.68
CA ILE A 10 -8.29 19.04 14.26
C ILE A 10 -7.09 18.62 13.41
N ILE A 11 -5.87 18.92 13.87
CA ILE A 11 -4.64 18.53 13.16
C ILE A 11 -4.53 17.01 13.08
N GLY A 12 -4.84 16.29 14.16
CA GLY A 12 -4.87 14.82 14.17
C GLY A 12 -5.84 14.26 13.13
N VAL A 13 -7.09 14.74 13.12
CA VAL A 13 -8.10 14.31 12.15
C VAL A 13 -7.69 14.65 10.71
N VAL A 14 -7.13 15.83 10.47
CA VAL A 14 -6.66 16.22 9.13
C VAL A 14 -5.49 15.34 8.69
N ALA A 15 -4.56 15.01 9.58
CA ALA A 15 -3.46 14.10 9.29
C ALA A 15 -3.98 12.69 8.95
N ASP A 16 -4.94 12.17 9.72
CA ASP A 16 -5.57 10.86 9.47
C ASP A 16 -6.30 10.83 8.13
N VAL A 17 -7.10 11.85 7.83
CA VAL A 17 -7.82 11.95 6.55
C VAL A 17 -6.85 12.09 5.38
N THR A 18 -5.75 12.83 5.55
CA THR A 18 -4.73 12.98 4.51
C THR A 18 -3.98 11.67 4.26
N CYS A 19 -3.61 10.94 5.32
CA CYS A 19 -2.98 9.63 5.22
C CYS A 19 -3.93 8.60 4.57
N LEU A 20 -5.20 8.58 4.96
CA LEU A 20 -6.21 7.71 4.36
C LEU A 20 -6.47 8.07 2.90
N GLY A 21 -6.57 9.36 2.57
CA GLY A 21 -6.76 9.85 1.20
C GLY A 21 -5.57 9.53 0.30
N ALA A 22 -4.34 9.74 0.78
CA ALA A 22 -3.13 9.39 0.06
C ALA A 22 -3.01 7.87 -0.14
N GLY A 23 -3.31 7.08 0.89
CA GLY A 23 -3.35 5.62 0.81
C GLY A 23 -4.38 5.12 -0.21
N TYR A 24 -5.58 5.69 -0.20
CA TYR A 24 -6.62 5.35 -1.18
C TYR A 24 -6.24 5.73 -2.60
N TYR A 25 -5.62 6.90 -2.80
CA TYR A 25 -5.11 7.32 -4.10
C TYR A 25 -4.05 6.35 -4.63
N VAL A 26 -3.07 6.00 -3.79
CA VAL A 26 -2.03 5.02 -4.16
C VAL A 26 -2.65 3.66 -4.46
N TYR A 27 -3.63 3.22 -3.66
CA TYR A 27 -4.37 1.98 -3.90
C TYR A 27 -5.09 1.99 -5.26
N GLN A 28 -5.75 3.08 -5.63
CA GLN A 28 -6.39 3.21 -6.95
C GLN A 28 -5.38 3.15 -8.09
N GLN A 29 -4.23 3.81 -7.95
CA GLN A 29 -3.15 3.74 -8.94
C GLN A 29 -2.59 2.32 -9.05
N MET A 30 -2.37 1.64 -7.92
CA MET A 30 -1.95 0.24 -7.89
C MET A 30 -2.99 -0.67 -8.53
N LYS A 31 -4.29 -0.46 -8.28
CA LYS A 31 -5.36 -1.27 -8.88
C LYS A 31 -5.39 -1.16 -10.40
N ASN A 32 -5.23 0.06 -10.92
CA ASN A 32 -5.48 0.34 -12.33
C ASN A 32 -4.24 0.21 -13.22
N SER A 33 -3.02 0.15 -12.67
CA SER A 33 -1.79 0.15 -13.47
C SER A 33 -0.72 -0.82 -12.98
N SER A 34 -0.44 -1.85 -13.79
CA SER A 34 0.71 -2.74 -13.61
C SER A 34 2.03 -1.97 -13.65
N ASP A 35 2.17 -0.97 -14.52
CA ASP A 35 3.43 -0.21 -14.63
C ASP A 35 3.69 0.66 -13.40
N PHE A 36 2.62 1.17 -12.76
CA PHE A 36 2.74 1.86 -11.47
C PHE A 36 3.18 0.90 -10.36
N ARG A 37 2.60 -0.31 -10.31
CA ARG A 37 3.04 -1.36 -9.39
C ARG A 37 4.50 -1.72 -9.60
N TYR A 38 4.99 -1.75 -10.85
CA TYR A 38 6.39 -2.01 -11.15
C TYR A 38 7.34 -0.89 -10.68
N LYS A 39 6.92 0.38 -10.82
CA LYS A 39 7.69 1.51 -10.28
C LYS A 39 7.85 1.40 -8.77
N ILE A 40 6.77 1.03 -8.07
CA ILE A 40 6.80 0.81 -6.63
C ILE A 40 7.66 -0.40 -6.29
N TYR A 41 7.54 -1.50 -7.04
CA TYR A 41 8.38 -2.68 -6.86
C TYR A 41 9.89 -2.34 -6.94
N LYS A 42 10.29 -1.51 -7.90
CA LYS A 42 11.69 -1.03 -8.02
C LYS A 42 12.13 -0.13 -6.87
N TYR A 43 11.21 0.60 -6.26
CA TYR A 43 11.51 1.48 -5.12
C TYR A 43 11.58 0.67 -3.81
N ASP A 44 10.53 -0.10 -3.54
CA ASP A 44 10.41 -0.99 -2.40
C ASP A 44 9.42 -2.13 -2.71
N GLU A 45 9.95 -3.33 -2.92
CA GLU A 45 9.19 -4.55 -3.20
C GLU A 45 8.16 -4.88 -2.09
N ARG A 46 8.40 -4.44 -0.86
CA ARG A 46 7.49 -4.67 0.28
C ARG A 46 6.16 -3.94 0.13
N MET A 47 6.17 -2.74 -0.46
CA MET A 47 4.95 -1.95 -0.61
C MET A 47 3.98 -2.60 -1.60
N VAL A 48 4.50 -3.14 -2.70
CA VAL A 48 3.66 -3.85 -3.67
C VAL A 48 3.21 -5.22 -3.12
N ASP A 49 4.03 -5.86 -2.29
CA ASP A 49 3.68 -7.12 -1.64
C ASP A 49 2.49 -6.98 -0.68
N VAL A 50 2.38 -5.86 0.05
CA VAL A 50 1.19 -5.56 0.86
C VAL A 50 -0.07 -5.48 -0.01
N TYR A 51 0.02 -4.84 -1.17
CA TYR A 51 -1.08 -4.78 -2.13
C TYR A 51 -1.47 -6.16 -2.69
N TYR A 52 -0.48 -7.00 -3.02
CA TYR A 52 -0.74 -8.35 -3.52
C TYR A 52 -1.41 -9.22 -2.46
N ARG A 53 -0.91 -9.24 -1.23
CA ARG A 53 -1.54 -10.00 -0.14
C ARG A 53 -2.95 -9.53 0.16
N ALA A 54 -3.19 -8.22 0.10
CA ALA A 54 -4.54 -7.68 0.25
C ALA A 54 -5.47 -8.19 -0.87
N ASN A 55 -5.01 -8.24 -2.12
CA ASN A 55 -5.78 -8.80 -3.23
C ASN A 55 -5.92 -10.33 -3.18
N GLU A 56 -4.94 -11.06 -2.68
CA GLU A 56 -5.04 -12.51 -2.48
C GLU A 56 -6.06 -12.86 -1.40
N LYS A 57 -6.17 -12.03 -0.36
CA LYS A 57 -7.10 -12.24 0.74
C LYS A 57 -8.52 -11.73 0.46
N TYR A 58 -8.66 -10.63 -0.26
CA TYR A 58 -9.94 -9.92 -0.40
C TYR A 58 -10.37 -9.67 -1.85
N GLY A 59 -9.54 -9.98 -2.85
CA GLY A 59 -9.75 -9.63 -4.25
C GLY A 59 -9.31 -10.74 -5.21
N ASN A 60 -8.71 -10.34 -6.33
CA ASN A 60 -8.18 -11.28 -7.32
C ASN A 60 -6.69 -11.55 -7.05
N GLY A 61 -6.38 -12.75 -6.57
CA GLY A 61 -5.02 -13.19 -6.25
C GLY A 61 -4.08 -13.36 -7.45
N SER A 62 -4.58 -13.26 -8.69
CA SER A 62 -3.73 -13.44 -9.89
C SER A 62 -2.80 -12.26 -10.19
N ALA A 63 -3.06 -11.07 -9.61
CA ALA A 63 -2.34 -9.84 -9.97
C ALA A 63 -0.81 -9.95 -9.76
N ARG A 64 -0.37 -10.69 -8.74
CA ARG A 64 1.06 -10.90 -8.46
C ARG A 64 1.73 -11.72 -9.56
N GLU A 65 1.13 -12.86 -9.91
CA GLU A 65 1.67 -13.76 -10.92
C GLU A 65 1.70 -13.11 -12.30
N GLU A 66 0.61 -12.42 -12.67
CA GLU A 66 0.48 -11.69 -13.93
C GLU A 66 1.56 -10.61 -14.08
N ASP A 67 1.77 -9.82 -13.02
CA ASP A 67 2.77 -8.76 -13.00
C ASP A 67 4.18 -9.33 -13.08
N TYR A 68 4.50 -10.36 -12.29
CA TYR A 68 5.85 -10.94 -12.26
C TYR A 68 6.20 -11.55 -13.62
N LYS A 69 5.24 -12.24 -14.25
CA LYS A 69 5.37 -12.73 -15.62
C LYS A 69 5.58 -11.59 -16.62
N LYS A 70 4.82 -10.51 -16.51
CA LYS A 70 4.96 -9.32 -17.38
C LYS A 70 6.33 -8.65 -17.22
N TRP A 71 6.84 -8.58 -16.00
CA TRP A 71 8.08 -7.89 -15.66
C TRP A 71 9.32 -8.77 -15.81
N GLY A 72 9.15 -10.06 -16.15
CA GLY A 72 10.25 -11.00 -16.31
C GLY A 72 10.92 -11.40 -14.99
N ILE A 73 10.17 -11.38 -13.88
CA ILE A 73 10.66 -11.74 -12.56
C ILE A 73 10.36 -13.21 -12.31
N SER A 74 11.41 -14.00 -12.08
CA SER A 74 11.31 -15.45 -11.88
C SER A 74 11.06 -15.87 -10.44
N GLU A 75 11.35 -15.02 -9.46
CA GLU A 75 11.24 -15.33 -8.04
C GLU A 75 10.16 -14.48 -7.36
N ILE A 76 9.13 -15.15 -6.84
CA ILE A 76 8.12 -14.51 -6.01
C ILE A 76 8.67 -14.38 -4.58
N LYS A 77 8.97 -13.15 -4.18
CA LYS A 77 9.31 -12.82 -2.78
C LYS A 77 8.05 -12.41 -2.04
N SER A 78 7.65 -13.20 -1.05
CA SER A 78 6.60 -12.82 -0.09
C SER A 78 7.24 -12.24 1.17
N PHE A 79 6.75 -11.09 1.65
CA PHE A 79 7.21 -10.46 2.90
C PHE A 79 6.24 -10.73 4.04
N ASP A 80 5.96 -12.01 4.29
CA ASP A 80 5.03 -12.47 5.33
C ASP A 80 5.38 -11.96 6.74
N SER A 81 6.61 -11.51 6.96
CA SER A 81 7.10 -10.96 8.23
C SER A 81 6.93 -9.45 8.41
N LEU A 82 6.19 -8.73 7.54
CA LEU A 82 5.76 -7.37 7.83
C LEU A 82 4.69 -7.37 8.93
N ARG A 83 5.15 -7.67 10.15
CA ARG A 83 4.52 -7.32 11.42
C ARG A 83 4.28 -5.81 11.34
N ILE A 84 3.07 -5.48 10.90
CA ILE A 84 2.50 -4.13 10.84
C ILE A 84 2.97 -3.44 12.12
N MET A 85 3.67 -2.31 11.96
CA MET A 85 4.31 -1.53 13.01
C MET A 85 3.65 -1.76 14.37
N GLY A 86 4.29 -2.61 15.17
CA GLY A 86 3.93 -2.80 16.56
C GLY A 86 4.34 -1.56 17.33
N PHE A 87 3.44 -0.61 17.40
CA PHE A 87 3.28 0.31 18.52
C PHE A 87 1.97 0.00 19.20
#